data_AF-A0A932GQK8-F1
#
_entry.id   AF-A0A932GQK8-F1
#
_cell.length_a   1.000
_cell.length_b   1.000
_cell.length_c   1.000
_cell.angle_alpha   90.00
_cell.angle_beta   90.00
_cell.angle_gamma   90.00
#
_symmetry.space_group_name_H-M   'P 1'
#
loop_
_entity.id
_entity.type
_entity.pdbx_description
1 polymer ?
#
loop_
_entity_poly.entity_id
_entity_poly.type
_entity_poly.pdbx_seq_one_letter_code
_entity_poly.pdbx_strand_id
1 'polypeptide(L)'
;MAALNCVDYVTLFSELTPERLIADLKPDVLAKGADYTREQVVGRDIVEAYGGVVELIPLVEGRSTSGLVQAIVERYNNSSKGSGAANH
;
A
#
# COMPACT_ATOMS: atom_id res chain seq x y z
N MET A 1 -6.83 0.57 -15.14
CA MET A 1 -5.97 1.04 -14.03
C MET A 1 -4.63 1.43 -14.64
N ALA A 2 -4.47 2.71 -15.00
CA ALA A 2 -3.23 3.23 -15.62
C ALA A 2 -3.14 4.76 -15.46
N ALA A 3 -3.68 5.29 -14.35
CA ALA A 3 -3.87 6.74 -14.17
C ALA A 3 -2.79 7.40 -13.30
N LEU A 4 -1.73 6.67 -12.92
CA LEU A 4 -0.58 7.25 -12.23
C LEU A 4 0.48 7.63 -13.26
N ASN A 5 0.73 8.94 -13.41
CA ASN A 5 1.66 9.49 -14.38
C ASN A 5 3.12 9.04 -14.17
N CYS A 6 3.47 8.54 -12.98
CA CYS A 6 4.82 8.09 -12.63
C CYS A 6 5.06 6.59 -12.86
N VAL A 7 4.13 5.87 -13.51
CA VAL A 7 4.22 4.43 -13.72
C VAL A 7 4.45 4.15 -15.21
N ASP A 8 5.64 3.67 -15.55
CA ASP A 8 5.99 3.29 -16.94
C ASP A 8 5.40 1.94 -17.33
N TYR A 9 5.35 0.98 -16.41
CA TYR A 9 4.91 -0.39 -16.66
C TYR A 9 4.07 -0.95 -15.52
N VAL A 10 3.09 -1.78 -15.88
CA VAL A 10 2.28 -2.57 -14.95
C VAL A 10 2.30 -4.01 -15.45
N THR A 11 2.58 -4.95 -14.55
CA THR A 11 2.57 -6.38 -14.86
C THR A 11 1.70 -7.14 -13.85
N LEU A 12 1.12 -8.25 -14.30
CA LEU A 12 0.33 -9.15 -13.49
C LEU A 12 1.14 -10.42 -13.20
N PHE A 13 1.01 -10.97 -12.00
CA PHE A 13 1.57 -12.25 -11.61
C PHE A 13 0.52 -13.05 -10.85
N SER A 14 0.61 -14.38 -10.91
CA SER A 14 -0.42 -15.29 -10.38
C SER A 14 -0.08 -15.87 -9.01
N GLU A 15 1.20 -15.81 -8.67
CA GLU A 15 1.77 -16.31 -7.44
C GLU A 15 1.30 -15.48 -6.24
N LEU A 16 1.27 -16.10 -5.06
CA LEU A 16 0.87 -15.44 -3.81
C LEU A 16 1.81 -14.28 -3.46
N THR A 17 3.07 -14.39 -3.89
CA THR A 17 4.16 -13.48 -3.59
C THR A 17 4.98 -13.23 -4.86
N PRO A 18 5.57 -12.04 -5.01
CA PRO A 18 6.24 -11.66 -6.25
C PRO A 18 7.69 -12.14 -6.37
N GLU A 19 8.20 -13.07 -5.53
CA GLU A 19 9.64 -13.40 -5.54
C GLU A 19 10.14 -13.84 -6.91
N ARG A 20 9.36 -14.68 -7.60
CA ARG A 20 9.72 -15.16 -8.93
C ARG A 20 9.80 -14.01 -9.93
N LEU A 21 8.79 -13.13 -9.92
CA LEU A 21 8.78 -11.96 -10.78
C LEU A 21 9.96 -11.02 -10.47
N ILE A 22 10.30 -10.84 -9.20
CA ILE A 22 11.45 -10.03 -8.77
C ILE A 22 12.77 -10.67 -9.23
N ALA A 23 12.88 -12.00 -9.17
CA ALA A 23 14.06 -12.73 -9.64
C ALA A 23 14.23 -12.65 -11.17
N ASP A 24 13.12 -12.63 -11.92
CA ASP A 24 13.12 -12.52 -13.38
C ASP A 24 13.41 -11.09 -13.84
N LEU A 25 12.79 -10.08 -13.19
CA LEU A 25 12.96 -8.66 -13.54
C LEU A 25 14.28 -8.07 -13.02
N LYS A 26 14.79 -8.58 -11.90
CA LYS A 26 16.00 -8.12 -11.20
C LYS A 26 16.08 -6.60 -11.02
N PRO A 27 15.12 -5.97 -10.31
CA PRO A 27 15.14 -4.53 -10.10
C PRO A 27 16.36 -4.07 -9.28
N ASP A 28 17.00 -2.97 -9.68
CA ASP A 28 18.08 -2.36 -8.89
C ASP A 28 17.59 -1.81 -7.54
N VAL A 29 16.31 -1.38 -7.49
CA VAL A 29 15.65 -0.86 -6.28
C VAL A 29 14.29 -1.53 -6.10
N LEU A 30 14.06 -2.13 -4.93
CA LEU A 30 12.77 -2.64 -4.50
C LEU A 30 12.17 -1.74 -3.43
N ALA A 31 11.09 -1.04 -3.76
CA ALA A 31 10.41 -0.13 -2.85
C ALA A 31 9.18 -0.76 -2.17
N LYS A 32 9.04 -0.56 -0.86
CA LYS A 32 7.82 -0.87 -0.08
C LYS A 32 7.46 0.28 0.85
N GLY A 33 6.22 0.30 1.34
CA GLY A 33 5.82 1.27 2.36
C GLY A 33 6.54 1.01 3.68
N ALA A 34 6.72 2.07 4.49
CA ALA A 34 7.36 2.00 5.80
C ALA A 34 6.53 1.27 6.87
N ASP A 35 5.37 0.73 6.52
CA ASP A 35 4.61 -0.23 7.32
C ASP A 35 5.29 -1.60 7.45
N TYR A 36 6.34 -1.86 6.66
CA TYR A 36 7.15 -3.08 6.73
C TYR A 36 8.49 -2.79 7.41
N THR A 37 9.01 -3.74 8.21
CA THR A 37 10.44 -3.77 8.51
C THR A 37 11.21 -4.30 7.31
N ARG A 38 12.52 -4.02 7.22
CA ARG A 38 13.35 -4.48 6.10
C ARG A 38 13.29 -6.00 5.96
N GLU A 39 13.26 -6.73 7.08
CA GLU A 39 13.18 -8.19 7.16
C GLU A 39 11.85 -8.76 6.68
N GLN A 40 10.79 -7.95 6.67
CA GLN A 40 9.47 -8.36 6.22
C GLN A 40 9.27 -8.15 4.71
N VAL A 41 10.22 -7.52 4.02
CA VAL A 41 10.11 -7.26 2.58
C VAL A 41 10.39 -8.55 1.79
N VAL A 42 9.33 -9.13 1.25
CA VAL A 42 9.39 -10.26 0.31
C VAL A 42 10.24 -9.88 -0.90
N GLY A 43 11.26 -10.70 -1.20
CA GLY A 43 12.20 -10.46 -2.30
C GLY A 43 13.44 -9.64 -1.92
N ARG A 44 13.58 -9.15 -0.68
CA ARG A 44 14.80 -8.47 -0.20
C ARG A 44 16.05 -9.29 -0.49
N ASP A 45 16.09 -10.54 -0.02
CA ASP A 45 17.28 -11.38 -0.11
C ASP A 45 17.70 -11.62 -1.56
N ILE A 46 16.73 -11.68 -2.48
CA ILE A 46 16.95 -11.84 -3.91
C ILE A 46 17.64 -10.58 -4.46
N VAL A 47 17.09 -9.41 -4.15
CA VAL A 47 17.58 -8.11 -4.64
C VAL A 47 18.98 -7.80 -4.11
N GLU A 48 19.17 -7.98 -2.80
CA GLU A 48 20.46 -7.72 -2.14
C GLU A 48 21.54 -8.71 -2.59
N ALA A 49 21.18 -9.96 -2.94
CA ALA A 49 22.15 -10.96 -3.41
C ALA A 49 22.84 -10.60 -4.73
N TYR A 50 22.25 -9.73 -5.56
CA TYR A 50 22.90 -9.20 -6.77
C TYR A 50 23.28 -7.72 -6.65
N GLY A 51 23.27 -7.15 -5.45
CA GLY A 51 23.73 -5.79 -5.17
C GLY A 51 22.68 -4.69 -5.35
N GLY A 52 21.41 -5.04 -5.55
CA GLY A 52 20.31 -4.08 -5.49
C GLY A 52 19.99 -3.66 -4.05
N VAL A 53 19.07 -2.70 -3.90
CA VAL A 53 18.71 -2.14 -2.58
C VAL A 53 17.21 -2.21 -2.32
N VAL A 54 16.86 -2.29 -1.04
CA VAL A 54 15.47 -2.16 -0.56
C VAL A 54 15.27 -0.79 0.09
N GLU A 55 14.27 -0.06 -0.38
CA GLU A 55 13.89 1.26 0.10
C GLU A 55 12.50 1.23 0.75
N LEU A 56 12.41 1.69 2.00
CA LEU A 56 11.16 1.80 2.74
C LEU A 56 10.65 3.25 2.67
N ILE A 57 9.57 3.46 1.95
CA ILE A 57 9.00 4.78 1.67
C ILE A 57 8.11 5.20 2.85
N PRO A 58 8.36 6.35 3.49
CA PRO A 58 7.52 6.86 4.58
C PRO A 58 6.05 6.96 4.16
N LEU A 59 5.16 6.53 5.05
CA LEU A 59 3.73 6.72 4.84
C LEU A 59 3.36 8.19 5.06
N VAL A 60 2.46 8.70 4.22
CA VAL A 60 1.89 10.04 4.40
C VAL A 60 0.80 9.96 5.46
N GLU A 61 0.96 10.69 6.55
CA GLU A 61 -0.04 10.74 7.63
C GLU A 61 -1.42 11.16 7.12
N GLY A 62 -2.47 10.57 7.72
CA GLY A 62 -3.86 10.84 7.36
C GLY A 62 -4.32 10.24 6.02
N ARG A 63 -3.48 9.44 5.34
CA ARG A 63 -3.83 8.79 4.06
C ARG A 63 -3.68 7.27 4.15
N SER A 64 -4.69 6.61 4.69
CA SER A 64 -4.79 5.14 4.66
C SER A 64 -6.19 4.71 4.23
N THR A 65 -6.30 3.55 3.59
CA THR A 65 -7.61 2.99 3.21
C THR A 65 -8.47 2.75 4.45
N SER A 66 -7.88 2.26 5.54
CA SER A 66 -8.58 2.09 6.82
C SER A 66 -9.07 3.43 7.39
N GLY A 67 -8.25 4.48 7.34
CA GLY A 67 -8.65 5.82 7.78
C GLY A 67 -9.79 6.40 6.94
N LEU A 68 -9.77 6.14 5.62
CA LEU A 68 -10.86 6.54 4.73
C LEU A 68 -12.16 5.78 5.03
N VAL A 69 -12.08 4.46 5.26
CA VAL A 69 -13.25 3.65 5.67
C VAL A 69 -13.80 4.14 7.00
N GLN A 70 -12.94 4.40 7.99
CA GLN A 70 -13.34 4.92 9.29
C GLN A 70 -14.04 6.28 9.15
N ALA A 71 -13.49 7.21 8.37
CA ALA A 71 -14.11 8.51 8.11
C ALA A 71 -15.49 8.39 7.46
N ILE A 72 -15.68 7.42 6.56
CA ILE A 72 -16.99 7.11 5.97
C ILE A 72 -17.95 6.63 7.08
N VAL A 73 -17.54 5.65 7.88
CA VAL A 73 -18.37 5.08 8.96
C VAL A 73 -18.77 6.13 9.99
N GLU A 74 -17.83 6.97 10.44
CA GLU A 74 -18.09 8.07 11.39
C GLU A 74 -19.09 9.08 10.83
N ARG A 75 -18.94 9.46 9.55
CA ARG A 75 -19.86 10.41 8.90
C ARG A 75 -21.27 9.85 8.78
N TYR A 76 -21.42 8.56 8.47
CA TYR A 76 -22.74 7.91 8.44
C TYR A 76 -23.37 7.77 9.83
N ASN A 77 -22.59 7.42 10.85
CA ASN A 77 -23.08 7.28 12.23
C ASN A 77 -23.46 8.62 12.87
N ASN A 78 -22.78 9.71 12.52
CA ASN A 78 -23.15 11.05 13.00
C ASN A 78 -24.40 11.59 12.27
N SER A 79 -24.62 11.20 11.01
CA SER A 79 -25.82 11.57 10.26
C SER A 79 -27.08 10.87 10.78
N SER A 80 -26.97 9.65 11.32
CA SER A 80 -28.11 8.91 11.89
C SER A 80 -28.51 9.37 13.30
N LYS A 81 -27.59 9.94 14.09
CA LYS A 81 -27.87 10.50 15.42
C LYS A 81 -28.51 11.90 15.41
N GLY A 82 -28.51 12.60 14.27
CA GLY A 82 -29.00 13.97 14.13
C GLY A 82 -30.51 14.15 13.92
N SER A 83 -31.30 13.07 13.79
CA SER A 83 -32.73 13.16 13.44
C SER A 83 -33.71 12.97 14.62
N GLY A 84 -33.22 12.87 15.86
CA GLY A 84 -34.06 12.51 17.03
C GLY A 84 -34.47 13.64 17.96
N ALA A 85 -34.04 14.89 17.74
CA ALA A 85 -34.27 15.99 18.69
C ALA A 85 -35.06 17.14 18.06
N ALA A 86 -36.26 16.87 17.58
CA ALA A 86 -37.28 17.88 17.37
C ALA A 86 -38.65 17.19 17.33
N ASN A 87 -39.27 16.96 18.49
CA ASN A 87 -40.71 17.10 18.70
C ASN A 87 -41.09 16.87 20.16
N HIS A 88 -41.76 17.91 20.70
CA HIS A 88 -42.50 18.05 21.96
C HIS A 88 -41.70 18.47 23.19
#